data_AF-A0A6M1LLR8-F1
#
_entry.id   AF-A0A6M1LLR8-F1
#
_cell.length_a   1.000
_cell.length_b   1.000
_cell.length_c   1.000
_cell.angle_alpha   90.00
_cell.angle_beta   90.00
_cell.angle_gamma   90.00
#
_symmetry.space_group_name_H-M   'P 1'
#
loop_
_entity.id
_entity.type
_entity.pdbx_description
1 polymer ?
#
loop_
_entity_poly.entity_id
_entity_poly.type
_entity_poly.pdbx_seq_one_letter_code
_entity_poly.pdbx_strand_id
1 'polypeptide(L)'
;MSKEPPRSLRAIETPAEIDRLLALWGKAFDDKAIPARQRPRLKPMGPGRRDGFTQWGAKVGGMEMNISLEEVTHNRWRIDHGNQGALALLDGQPALLRQWYVKRAPADASLSAKEIAEVTEEAPFYVTPGVHRGTPTERRLYQLVAMPEADVATIREQTAAAIARHAAALEKFGF
;
A
#
# COMPACT_ATOMS: atom_id res chain seq x y z
N MET A 1 -0.71 23.87 -9.82
CA MET A 1 -0.49 22.93 -8.69
C MET A 1 -1.78 22.90 -7.90
N SER A 2 -2.40 21.72 -7.72
CA SER A 2 -3.64 21.58 -6.96
C SER A 2 -3.48 22.22 -5.57
N LYS A 3 -4.46 23.05 -5.18
CA LYS A 3 -4.52 23.76 -3.88
C LYS A 3 -5.16 22.91 -2.77
N GLU A 4 -5.47 21.64 -3.04
CA GLU A 4 -6.00 20.77 -2.00
C GLU A 4 -4.88 20.37 -1.04
N PRO A 5 -5.07 20.53 0.29
CA PRO A 5 -4.12 19.99 1.24
C PRO A 5 -4.00 18.47 1.03
N PRO A 6 -2.79 17.89 1.12
CA PRO A 6 -2.63 16.45 1.00
C PRO A 6 -3.49 15.74 2.05
N ARG A 7 -4.29 14.76 1.61
CA ARG A 7 -5.13 13.95 2.51
C ARG A 7 -4.23 13.25 3.53
N SER A 8 -4.40 13.56 4.80
CA SER A 8 -3.54 13.07 5.88
C SER A 8 -3.85 11.61 6.18
N LEU A 9 -2.88 10.72 5.97
CA LEU A 9 -2.99 9.31 6.32
C LEU A 9 -2.57 9.08 7.78
N ARG A 10 -3.39 8.35 8.55
CA ARG A 10 -3.07 7.96 9.93
C ARG A 10 -2.71 6.47 10.03
N ALA A 11 -1.91 6.11 11.02
CA ALA A 11 -1.54 4.72 11.28
C ALA A 11 -2.75 3.87 11.68
N ILE A 12 -2.65 2.56 11.44
CA ILE A 12 -3.43 1.56 12.17
C ILE A 12 -2.54 1.02 13.27
N GLU A 13 -2.98 1.15 14.52
CA GLU A 13 -2.09 1.05 15.69
C GLU A 13 -1.93 -0.37 16.22
N THR A 14 -2.83 -1.30 15.88
CA THR A 14 -2.83 -2.66 16.47
C THR A 14 -2.61 -3.75 15.42
N PRO A 15 -1.69 -4.70 15.66
CA PRO A 15 -1.45 -5.86 14.77
C PRO A 15 -2.72 -6.66 14.47
N ALA A 16 -3.59 -6.84 15.46
CA ALA A 16 -4.85 -7.57 15.30
C ALA A 16 -5.80 -6.89 14.31
N GLU A 17 -5.83 -5.56 14.29
CA GLU A 17 -6.63 -4.81 13.35
C GLU A 17 -6.09 -4.91 11.92
N ILE A 18 -4.76 -4.91 11.77
CA ILE A 18 -4.12 -5.14 10.47
C ILE A 18 -4.44 -6.54 9.95
N ASP A 19 -4.32 -7.57 10.79
CA ASP A 19 -4.68 -8.95 10.45
C ASP A 19 -6.16 -9.05 10.05
N ARG A 20 -7.07 -8.39 10.79
CA ARG A 20 -8.50 -8.32 10.45
C ARG A 20 -8.71 -7.71 9.07
N LEU A 21 -8.11 -6.55 8.80
CA LEU A 21 -8.28 -5.83 7.53
C LEU A 21 -7.69 -6.58 6.34
N LEU A 22 -6.53 -7.20 6.50
CA LEU A 22 -5.94 -8.04 5.46
C LEU A 22 -6.81 -9.30 5.23
N ALA A 23 -7.38 -9.88 6.28
CA ALA A 23 -8.31 -11.01 6.14
C ALA A 23 -9.60 -10.62 5.40
N LEU A 24 -10.16 -9.43 5.66
CA LEU A 24 -11.32 -8.91 4.92
C LEU A 24 -11.00 -8.75 3.43
N TRP A 25 -9.84 -8.18 3.12
CA TRP A 25 -9.37 -8.06 1.74
C TRP A 25 -9.19 -9.44 1.08
N GLY A 26 -8.55 -10.39 1.77
CA GLY A 26 -8.37 -11.76 1.26
C GLY A 26 -9.69 -12.48 1.00
N LYS A 27 -10.64 -12.38 1.94
CA LYS A 27 -11.97 -12.99 1.85
C LYS A 27 -12.77 -12.51 0.64
N ALA A 28 -12.54 -11.26 0.19
CA ALA A 28 -13.16 -10.77 -1.03
C ALA A 28 -12.80 -11.62 -2.26
N PHE A 29 -11.73 -12.41 -2.24
CA PHE A 29 -11.27 -13.24 -3.36
C PHE A 29 -11.40 -14.76 -3.13
N ASP A 30 -12.10 -15.19 -2.07
CA ASP A 30 -12.29 -16.62 -1.74
C ASP A 30 -13.26 -17.35 -2.68
N ASP A 31 -13.85 -16.64 -3.64
CA ASP A 31 -14.70 -17.22 -4.67
C ASP A 31 -13.91 -18.22 -5.54
N LYS A 32 -14.42 -19.45 -5.62
CA LYS A 32 -13.79 -20.54 -6.38
C LYS A 32 -13.68 -20.22 -7.88
N ALA A 33 -14.54 -19.35 -8.41
CA ALA A 33 -14.48 -18.90 -9.80
C ALA A 33 -13.25 -18.02 -10.09
N ILE A 34 -12.67 -17.38 -9.08
CA ILE A 34 -11.49 -16.51 -9.25
C ILE A 34 -10.24 -17.39 -9.39
N PRO A 35 -9.43 -17.24 -10.45
CA PRO A 35 -8.17 -17.97 -10.60
C PRO A 35 -7.20 -17.76 -9.44
N ALA A 36 -6.55 -18.83 -8.96
CA ALA A 36 -5.62 -18.79 -7.81
C ALA A 36 -4.40 -17.85 -7.98
N ARG A 37 -4.11 -17.40 -9.21
CA ARG A 37 -3.07 -16.39 -9.51
C ARG A 37 -3.55 -14.94 -9.27
N GLN A 38 -4.86 -14.71 -9.29
CA GLN A 38 -5.51 -13.41 -9.08
C GLN A 38 -5.95 -13.21 -7.62
N ARG A 39 -5.90 -14.25 -6.80
CA ARG A 39 -6.22 -14.15 -5.37
C ARG A 39 -5.04 -13.54 -4.59
N PRO A 40 -5.29 -12.63 -3.63
CA PRO A 40 -4.27 -12.16 -2.70
C PRO A 40 -3.64 -13.32 -1.95
N ARG A 41 -2.31 -13.36 -1.96
CA ARG A 41 -1.53 -14.28 -1.12
C ARG A 41 -0.90 -13.46 -0.01
N LEU A 42 -1.43 -13.63 1.19
CA LEU A 42 -0.88 -13.04 2.40
C LEU A 42 0.11 -14.03 3.00
N LYS A 43 1.35 -13.59 3.24
CA LYS A 43 2.35 -14.37 3.95
C LYS A 43 2.91 -13.52 5.09
N PRO A 44 2.87 -13.99 6.35
CA PRO A 44 3.74 -13.43 7.36
C PRO A 44 5.19 -13.66 6.92
N MET A 45 5.98 -12.59 6.84
CA MET A 45 7.36 -12.67 6.35
C MET A 45 8.28 -13.19 7.47
N GLY A 46 8.33 -14.51 7.65
CA GLY A 46 9.37 -15.22 8.43
C GLY A 46 9.41 -14.98 9.96
N PRO A 47 10.37 -15.61 10.67
CA PRO A 47 10.45 -15.63 12.15
C PRO A 47 11.04 -14.33 12.73
N GLY A 48 10.63 -13.19 12.19
CA GLY A 48 11.21 -11.88 12.48
C GLY A 48 10.20 -10.90 13.04
N ARG A 49 9.29 -11.32 13.94
CA ARG A 49 8.75 -10.40 14.94
C ARG A 49 9.96 -9.88 15.72
N ARG A 50 10.56 -8.79 15.23
CA ARG A 50 11.40 -7.94 16.06
C ARG A 50 10.41 -7.18 16.92
N ASP A 51 10.66 -7.10 18.23
CA ASP A 51 9.80 -6.32 19.12
C ASP A 51 9.57 -4.93 18.51
N GLY A 52 8.30 -4.55 18.33
CA GLY A 52 7.94 -3.30 17.68
C GLY A 52 7.81 -3.35 16.15
N PHE A 53 7.80 -4.52 15.49
CA PHE A 53 7.71 -4.62 14.03
C PHE A 53 7.00 -5.89 13.55
N THR A 54 5.98 -5.72 12.71
CA THR A 54 5.38 -6.84 11.96
C THR A 54 5.38 -6.53 10.46
N GLN A 55 5.80 -7.52 9.67
CA GLN A 55 5.86 -7.44 8.20
C GLN A 55 4.98 -8.52 7.55
N TRP A 56 4.14 -8.07 6.63
CA TRP A 56 3.30 -8.89 5.78
C TRP A 56 3.73 -8.74 4.32
N GLY A 57 3.96 -9.87 3.67
CA GLY A 57 4.09 -9.93 2.22
C GLY A 57 2.72 -10.16 1.60
N ALA A 58 2.32 -9.32 0.65
CA ALA A 58 1.09 -9.47 -0.12
C ALA A 58 1.41 -9.51 -1.63
N LYS A 59 0.82 -10.48 -2.33
CA LYS A 59 0.92 -10.60 -3.79
C LYS A 59 -0.46 -10.84 -4.39
N VAL A 60 -0.86 -10.05 -5.38
CA VAL A 60 -2.15 -10.16 -6.06
C VAL A 60 -1.99 -9.82 -7.55
N GLY A 61 -2.41 -10.73 -8.44
CA GLY A 61 -2.47 -10.44 -9.89
C GLY A 61 -1.16 -9.93 -10.52
N GLY A 62 0.00 -10.34 -10.01
CA GLY A 62 1.32 -9.86 -10.46
C GLY A 62 1.84 -8.61 -9.75
N MET A 63 0.99 -7.88 -9.03
CA MET A 63 1.40 -6.80 -8.13
C MET A 63 1.91 -7.39 -6.81
N GLU A 64 3.16 -7.09 -6.48
CA GLU A 64 3.78 -7.42 -5.20
C GLU A 64 3.83 -6.18 -4.31
N MET A 65 3.58 -6.39 -3.01
CA MET A 65 3.75 -5.36 -2.00
C MET A 65 4.17 -5.98 -0.67
N ASN A 66 5.20 -5.39 -0.08
CA ASN A 66 5.56 -5.60 1.32
C ASN A 66 4.94 -4.49 2.14
N ILE A 67 4.12 -4.89 3.11
CA ILE A 67 3.48 -4.02 4.10
C ILE A 67 4.20 -4.31 5.41
N SER A 68 4.98 -3.37 5.92
CA SER A 68 5.48 -3.45 7.29
C SER A 68 4.95 -2.28 8.08
N LEU A 69 4.54 -2.59 9.30
CA LEU A 69 4.12 -1.62 10.29
C LEU A 69 5.06 -1.80 11.48
N GLU A 70 5.83 -0.76 11.75
CA GLU A 70 6.41 -0.63 13.09
C GLU A 70 5.24 -0.44 14.05
N GLU A 71 5.15 -1.30 15.07
CA GLU A 71 4.16 -1.16 16.13
C GLU A 71 4.36 0.21 16.78
N VAL A 72 3.25 0.93 16.99
CA VAL A 72 3.29 2.27 17.56
C VAL A 72 3.82 2.16 18.98
N THR A 73 5.10 2.51 19.15
CA THR A 73 5.63 2.86 20.47
C THR A 73 5.33 4.34 20.70
N HIS A 74 5.25 4.76 21.96
CA HIS A 74 5.00 6.15 22.41
C HIS A 74 5.87 7.24 21.74
N ASN A 75 6.91 6.87 20.97
CA ASN A 75 7.88 7.77 20.36
C ASN A 75 8.09 7.56 18.84
N ARG A 76 7.42 6.63 18.14
CA ARG A 76 7.80 6.29 16.75
C ARG A 76 6.63 5.88 15.85
N TRP A 77 6.61 6.48 14.66
CA TRP A 77 5.85 6.01 13.51
C TRP A 77 6.82 5.71 12.37
N ARG A 78 6.86 4.47 11.87
CA ARG A 78 7.54 4.18 10.60
C ARG A 78 6.66 3.32 9.70
N ILE A 79 6.27 3.90 8.57
CA ILE A 79 6.15 3.13 7.34
C ILE A 79 7.60 3.00 6.85
N ASP A 80 8.13 1.78 6.89
CA ASP A 80 9.53 1.51 6.51
C ASP A 80 9.80 2.01 5.07
N HIS A 81 10.93 2.68 4.89
CA HIS A 81 11.43 3.17 3.60
C HIS A 81 11.70 2.03 2.60
N GLY A 82 11.87 0.80 3.09
CA GLY A 82 11.96 -0.41 2.27
C GLY A 82 10.65 -0.92 1.69
N ASN A 83 9.51 -0.38 2.13
CA ASN A 83 8.21 -0.96 1.84
C ASN A 83 7.53 -0.43 0.61
N GLN A 84 6.68 -1.29 0.09
CA GLN A 84 6.03 -1.18 -1.20
C GLN A 84 4.53 -0.96 -1.04
N GLY A 85 3.95 -1.40 0.09
CA GLY A 85 2.57 -1.15 0.49
C GLY A 85 2.47 -0.51 1.87
N ALA A 86 1.30 0.03 2.17
CA ALA A 86 0.94 0.59 3.47
C ALA A 86 -0.53 0.28 3.78
N LEU A 87 -0.86 0.14 5.06
CA LEU A 87 -2.23 0.10 5.55
C LEU A 87 -2.41 1.29 6.50
N ALA A 88 -3.35 2.18 6.18
CA ALA A 88 -3.51 3.45 6.87
C ALA A 88 -4.98 3.88 6.89
N LEU A 89 -5.34 4.80 7.79
CA LEU A 89 -6.63 5.47 7.78
C LEU A 89 -6.57 6.67 6.82
N LEU A 90 -7.28 6.57 5.70
CA LEU A 90 -7.56 7.65 4.75
C LEU A 90 -8.89 8.29 5.12
N ASP A 91 -8.86 9.57 5.52
CA ASP A 91 -10.06 10.30 5.93
C ASP A 91 -10.89 9.57 7.01
N GLY A 92 -10.20 8.80 7.87
CA GLY A 92 -10.80 7.99 8.93
C GLY A 92 -11.20 6.57 8.52
N GLN A 93 -11.06 6.19 7.25
CA GLN A 93 -11.39 4.85 6.75
C GLN A 93 -10.12 4.03 6.45
N PRO A 94 -10.07 2.74 6.80
CA PRO A 94 -8.95 1.88 6.44
C PRO A 94 -8.77 1.78 4.92
N ALA A 95 -7.56 2.03 4.46
CA ALA A 95 -7.14 1.95 3.07
C ALA A 95 -5.83 1.16 2.96
N LEU A 96 -5.86 0.14 2.09
CA LEU A 96 -4.68 -0.56 1.61
C LEU A 96 -4.12 0.23 0.43
N LEU A 97 -2.85 0.61 0.54
CA LEU A 97 -2.17 1.51 -0.37
C LEU A 97 -0.93 0.84 -0.95
N ARG A 98 -0.60 1.20 -2.18
CA ARG A 98 0.58 0.73 -2.91
C ARG A 98 1.40 1.93 -3.40
N GLN A 99 2.68 1.97 -3.07
CA GLN A 99 3.56 3.05 -3.54
C GLN A 99 3.75 3.01 -5.06
N TRP A 100 3.77 4.15 -5.71
CA TRP A 100 4.23 4.26 -7.09
C TRP A 100 5.77 4.19 -7.13
N TYR A 101 6.34 2.98 -7.21
CA TYR A 101 7.74 2.77 -7.59
C TYR A 101 7.82 1.79 -8.75
N VAL A 102 8.94 1.84 -9.48
CA VAL A 102 9.10 1.00 -10.66
C VAL A 102 10.44 0.25 -10.73
N LYS A 103 11.33 0.33 -9.71
CA LYS A 103 12.58 -0.49 -9.68
C LYS A 103 12.55 -1.66 -8.69
N ARG A 104 13.43 -2.64 -8.96
CA ARG A 104 13.76 -3.84 -8.15
C ARG A 104 14.19 -3.54 -6.71
N ALA A 105 14.61 -2.31 -6.40
CA ALA A 105 15.07 -1.87 -5.08
C ALA A 105 14.22 -0.68 -4.54
N PRO A 106 13.83 -0.69 -3.25
CA PRO A 106 12.98 0.36 -2.64
C PRO A 106 13.56 1.79 -2.63
N ALA A 107 14.85 1.95 -2.93
CA ALA A 107 15.59 3.20 -2.79
C ALA A 107 15.67 4.06 -4.06
N ASP A 108 15.39 3.52 -5.26
CA ASP A 108 15.96 4.10 -6.48
C ASP A 108 15.00 4.74 -7.51
N ALA A 109 13.67 4.64 -7.37
CA ALA A 109 12.75 5.39 -8.24
C ALA A 109 11.29 5.30 -7.77
N SER A 110 10.82 6.29 -7.02
CA SER A 110 9.38 6.56 -6.95
C SER A 110 8.98 7.36 -8.17
N LEU A 111 7.81 7.07 -8.78
CA LEU A 111 7.29 7.93 -9.83
C LEU A 111 6.94 9.30 -9.23
N SER A 112 7.22 10.35 -9.99
CA SER A 112 6.74 11.70 -9.72
C SER A 112 5.25 11.81 -10.03
N ALA A 113 4.59 12.86 -9.49
CA ALA A 113 3.19 13.12 -9.78
C ALA A 113 2.92 13.36 -11.27
N LYS A 114 3.91 13.86 -12.03
CA LYS A 114 3.80 14.05 -13.48
C LYS A 114 3.76 12.71 -14.21
N GLU A 115 4.64 11.78 -13.86
CA GLU A 115 4.67 10.43 -14.43
C GLU A 115 3.44 9.60 -14.03
N ILE A 116 2.87 9.83 -12.85
CA ILE A 116 1.62 9.16 -12.46
C ILE A 116 0.43 9.65 -13.28
N ALA A 117 0.35 10.95 -13.55
CA ALA A 117 -0.71 11.54 -14.38
C ALA A 117 -0.70 11.01 -15.84
N GLU A 118 0.41 10.41 -16.25
CA GLU A 118 0.58 9.79 -17.56
C GLU A 118 0.03 8.36 -17.67
N VAL A 119 -0.38 7.75 -16.56
CA VAL A 119 -0.93 6.37 -16.48
C VAL A 119 -2.28 6.30 -15.79
N THR A 120 -2.69 7.34 -15.07
CA THR A 120 -3.99 7.36 -14.37
C THR A 120 -4.48 8.79 -14.17
N GLU A 121 -5.81 8.97 -14.20
CA GLU A 121 -6.48 10.19 -13.77
C GLU A 121 -6.71 10.23 -12.24
N GLU A 122 -6.61 9.07 -11.57
CA GLU A 122 -6.64 9.00 -10.09
C GLU A 122 -5.44 9.74 -9.50
N ALA A 123 -5.71 10.80 -8.74
CA ALA A 123 -4.68 11.55 -8.05
C ALA A 123 -3.97 10.66 -7.02
N PRO A 124 -2.62 10.65 -6.98
CA PRO A 124 -1.91 9.86 -5.99
C PRO A 124 -2.12 10.40 -4.58
N PHE A 125 -2.12 9.50 -3.60
CA PHE A 125 -2.14 9.82 -2.19
C PHE A 125 -0.73 10.16 -1.70
N TYR A 126 -0.64 11.17 -0.85
CA TYR A 126 0.61 11.57 -0.21
C TYR A 126 0.68 10.92 1.17
N VAL A 127 1.71 10.11 1.39
CA VAL A 127 2.09 9.71 2.74
C VAL A 127 3.32 10.53 3.12
N THR A 128 3.18 11.41 4.10
CA THR A 128 4.35 12.00 4.75
C THR A 128 4.92 10.93 5.68
N PRO A 129 6.08 10.33 5.43
CA PRO A 129 6.64 9.36 6.38
C PRO A 129 6.88 10.03 7.74
N GLY A 130 6.70 9.27 8.83
CA GLY A 130 7.00 9.75 10.18
C GLY A 130 8.44 10.26 10.27
N VAL A 131 8.62 11.39 10.95
CA VAL A 131 9.93 12.06 11.05
C VAL A 131 10.89 11.18 11.84
N HIS A 132 11.88 10.59 11.15
CA HIS A 132 13.02 9.98 11.81
C HIS A 132 14.18 10.99 11.86
N ARG A 133 14.59 11.41 13.06
CA ARG A 133 15.80 12.23 13.30
C ARG A 133 15.90 13.51 12.45
N GLY A 134 14.82 14.30 12.41
CA GLY A 134 14.90 15.71 12.04
C GLY A 134 14.99 16.04 10.54
N THR A 135 14.89 15.06 9.64
CA THR A 135 14.77 15.35 8.20
C THR A 135 13.54 14.67 7.62
N PRO A 136 12.56 15.43 7.08
CA PRO A 136 11.49 14.84 6.28
C PRO A 136 12.13 14.14 5.09
N THR A 137 12.08 12.82 5.07
CA THR A 137 12.51 12.05 3.90
C THR A 137 11.45 12.17 2.79
N GLU A 138 11.90 11.98 1.56
CA GLU A 138 11.21 12.25 0.31
C GLU A 138 9.72 11.84 0.30
N ARG A 139 8.88 12.71 -0.26
CA ARG A 139 7.44 12.49 -0.39
C ARG A 139 7.18 11.24 -1.23
N ARG A 140 6.50 10.25 -0.68
CA ARG A 140 6.10 9.05 -1.40
C ARG A 140 4.65 9.16 -1.86
N LEU A 141 4.43 8.74 -3.08
CA LEU A 141 3.13 8.75 -3.74
C LEU A 141 2.57 7.33 -3.74
N TYR A 142 1.31 7.20 -3.34
CA TYR A 142 0.61 5.93 -3.24
C TYR A 142 -0.63 5.94 -4.14
N GLN A 143 -1.07 4.77 -4.56
CA GLN A 143 -2.40 4.53 -5.13
C GLN A 143 -3.22 3.70 -4.15
N LEU A 144 -4.55 3.85 -4.23
CA LEU A 144 -5.46 2.96 -3.54
C LEU A 144 -5.39 1.57 -4.17
N VAL A 145 -5.29 0.55 -3.33
CA VAL A 145 -5.46 -0.86 -3.72
C VAL A 145 -6.86 -1.32 -3.35
N ALA A 146 -7.26 -1.08 -2.11
CA ALA A 146 -8.59 -1.45 -1.62
C ALA A 146 -8.92 -0.65 -0.37
N MET A 147 -10.19 -0.37 -0.13
CA MET A 147 -10.73 -0.07 1.19
C MET A 147 -11.24 -1.38 1.79
N PRO A 148 -10.53 -2.02 2.74
CA PRO A 148 -10.85 -3.39 3.16
C PRO A 148 -12.20 -3.56 3.85
N GLU A 149 -12.84 -2.47 4.26
CA GLU A 149 -14.18 -2.46 4.86
C GLU A 149 -15.31 -2.14 3.86
N ALA A 150 -14.98 -1.91 2.59
CA ALA A 150 -15.98 -1.79 1.53
C ALA A 150 -16.65 -3.14 1.25
N ASP A 151 -17.72 -3.13 0.47
CA ASP A 151 -18.34 -4.37 0.01
C ASP A 151 -17.41 -5.16 -0.95
N VAL A 152 -17.69 -6.45 -1.11
CA VAL A 152 -16.85 -7.38 -1.88
C VAL A 152 -16.67 -6.94 -3.33
N ALA A 153 -17.69 -6.38 -3.97
CA ALA A 153 -17.60 -5.94 -5.36
C ALA A 153 -16.66 -4.74 -5.47
N THR A 154 -16.83 -3.75 -4.58
CA THR A 154 -15.96 -2.56 -4.51
C THR A 154 -14.50 -2.93 -4.23
N ILE A 155 -14.24 -3.85 -3.30
CA ILE A 155 -12.88 -4.31 -3.00
C ILE A 155 -12.21 -4.89 -4.25
N ARG A 156 -12.94 -5.73 -5.00
CA ARG A 156 -12.44 -6.38 -6.22
C ARG A 156 -12.17 -5.36 -7.33
N GLU A 157 -13.09 -4.43 -7.55
CA GLU A 157 -12.97 -3.38 -8.56
C GLU A 157 -11.75 -2.49 -8.29
N GLN A 158 -11.60 -2.00 -7.06
CA GLN A 158 -10.45 -1.19 -6.65
C GLN A 158 -9.13 -1.94 -6.83
N THR A 159 -9.10 -3.21 -6.41
CA THR A 159 -7.89 -4.03 -6.52
C THR A 159 -7.53 -4.27 -7.99
N ALA A 160 -8.52 -4.54 -8.85
CA ALA A 160 -8.32 -4.71 -10.29
C ALA A 160 -7.81 -3.43 -10.96
N ALA A 161 -8.38 -2.27 -10.61
CA ALA A 161 -7.94 -0.98 -11.11
C ALA A 161 -6.48 -0.68 -10.70
N ALA A 162 -6.11 -0.97 -9.46
CA ALA A 162 -4.74 -0.81 -8.98
C ALA A 162 -3.74 -1.71 -9.73
N ILE A 163 -4.12 -2.96 -10.01
CA ILE A 163 -3.31 -3.89 -10.82
C ILE A 163 -3.14 -3.36 -12.23
N ALA A 164 -4.21 -2.89 -12.87
CA ALA A 164 -4.17 -2.36 -14.24
C ALA A 164 -3.26 -1.13 -14.33
N ARG A 165 -3.40 -0.19 -13.39
CA ARG A 165 -2.52 0.98 -13.27
C ARG A 165 -1.06 0.60 -13.07
N HIS A 166 -0.80 -0.39 -12.21
CA HIS A 166 0.56 -0.87 -11.99
C HIS A 166 1.15 -1.49 -13.27
N ALA A 167 0.38 -2.31 -13.98
CA ALA A 167 0.80 -2.89 -15.25
C ALA A 167 1.08 -1.81 -16.32
N ALA A 168 0.21 -0.80 -16.43
CA ALA A 168 0.40 0.32 -17.35
C ALA A 168 1.67 1.13 -17.02
N ALA A 169 1.98 1.34 -15.74
CA ALA A 169 3.22 1.99 -15.33
C ALA A 169 4.46 1.16 -15.65
N LEU A 170 4.41 -0.17 -15.46
CA LEU A 170 5.51 -1.06 -15.84
C LEU A 170 5.75 -1.04 -17.36
N GLU A 171 4.68 -1.13 -18.15
CA GLU A 171 4.75 -1.10 -19.62
C GLU A 171 5.31 0.23 -20.13
N LYS A 172 4.81 1.35 -19.58
CA LYS A 172 5.17 2.68 -20.06
C LYS A 172 6.60 3.09 -19.70
N PHE A 173 7.04 2.78 -18.48
CA PHE A 173 8.32 3.27 -17.98
C PHE A 173 9.45 2.22 -18.02
N GLY A 174 9.14 0.97 -18.40
CA GLY A 174 10.12 0.01 -18.93
C GLY A 174 11.24 -0.40 -17.99
N PHE A 175 10.90 -0.79 -16.76
CA PHE A 175 11.87 -1.24 -15.75
C PHE A 175 11.88 -2.75 -15.55
#